data_AF-A0A520W2F1-F1
#
_entry.id   AF-A0A520W2F1-F1
#
_cell.length_a   1.000
_cell.length_b   1.000
_cell.length_c   1.000
_cell.angle_alpha   90.00
_cell.angle_beta   90.00
_cell.angle_gamma   90.00
#
_symmetry.space_group_name_H-M   'P 1'
#
loop_
_entity.id
_entity.type
_entity.pdbx_description
1 polymer ?
#
loop_
_entity_poly.entity_id
_entity_poly.type
_entity_poly.pdbx_seq_one_letter_code
_entity_poly.pdbx_strand_id
1 'polypeptide(L)'
;YQEGLITYMRTDSTVLSETAISAARNYISNNFHKDYLPNEPRTYKSKVKNTQEAHEAIRPAGEVFIPPNKISSKYNGDSDEYKLYSLIFNQTISSQMTDTTGKTISIESKIAMKEKLSSNLDVDSLVISTSGTVIEFEGYRIVQNTSVSASQDLPKLKLGDTISINNSEYDKKETVPPNRYSESGLIEKLEDLGIGRPSTYASIISRITDVYVRNEGRTLIPEPIAFAKVSILQENFPDLVDYSFTAKMEEDLDEIANGNIEKSPWLNSFWKGNGTTGLKDLITDEKISKIDPSEATTIELCEDSSGNNIQLKTGRIVAGKARPYLLRSDGETAALGPNVTLDNLDKDLAEKLFEEKDALRKLERVIGEHPDGKPIHIRLGPFGPYLQVGEKEKGKKSPLQGPIFKSDNAEQLTLEQAMERLGLPRNLGKDEDGWEYLSAVGPYGPYITRQRKRQKYYKDELMEKKKDELIEISMGEEIKITKSGSKEKISDQIVENTLIQEKDLNSMSKEEVVGIARQFKVRIPFKKLENVAKPRLIEKILYQRENRSLDEEEDCLTINIDEAIEIFSQPYTRKKSN
;
A
#
# COMPACT_ATOMS: atom_id res chain seq x y z
N TYR A 1 12.74 -9.98 21.23
CA TYR A 1 13.70 -9.24 22.08
C TYR A 1 13.15 -8.99 23.48
N GLN A 2 12.06 -8.23 23.64
CA GLN A 2 11.51 -7.89 24.98
C GLN A 2 11.14 -9.10 25.85
N GLU A 3 10.70 -10.20 25.23
CA GLU A 3 10.41 -11.47 25.92
C GLU A 3 11.64 -12.37 26.12
N GLY A 4 12.84 -11.89 25.78
CA GLY A 4 14.09 -12.63 25.96
C GLY A 4 14.32 -13.79 24.99
N LEU A 5 13.62 -13.84 23.84
CA LEU A 5 13.80 -14.91 22.84
C LEU A 5 14.97 -14.70 21.88
N ILE A 6 15.30 -13.45 21.56
CA ILE A 6 16.35 -13.09 20.60
C ILE A 6 17.19 -11.93 21.15
N THR A 7 18.39 -11.76 20.62
CA THR A 7 19.24 -10.58 20.85
C THR A 7 18.60 -9.29 20.31
N TYR A 8 19.25 -8.14 20.54
CA TYR A 8 18.74 -6.85 20.09
C TYR A 8 18.65 -6.79 18.56
N MET A 9 17.52 -6.32 18.04
CA MET A 9 17.18 -6.43 16.62
C MET A 9 17.64 -5.26 15.75
N ARG A 10 18.22 -4.22 16.34
CA ARG A 10 18.79 -3.09 15.59
C ARG A 10 20.30 -3.25 15.67
N THR A 11 20.85 -3.97 14.71
CA THR A 11 22.29 -4.23 14.63
C THR A 11 22.68 -4.36 13.17
N ASP A 12 23.87 -3.88 12.85
CA ASP A 12 24.59 -4.03 11.59
C ASP A 12 25.67 -5.12 11.68
N SER A 13 25.79 -5.78 12.83
CA SER A 13 26.77 -6.83 13.10
C SER A 13 26.26 -8.20 12.66
N THR A 14 27.11 -8.94 11.96
CA THR A 14 26.91 -10.37 11.67
C THR A 14 27.73 -11.27 12.60
N VAL A 15 28.38 -10.68 13.62
CA VAL A 15 29.29 -11.42 14.52
C VAL A 15 28.47 -12.16 15.57
N LEU A 16 28.82 -13.42 15.83
CA LEU A 16 28.30 -14.20 16.95
C LEU A 16 29.33 -14.25 18.09
N SER A 17 28.86 -14.22 19.32
CA SER A 17 29.68 -14.45 20.52
C SER A 17 30.15 -15.90 20.58
N GLU A 18 31.23 -16.15 21.32
CA GLU A 18 31.72 -17.52 21.54
C GLU A 18 30.65 -18.42 22.19
N THR A 19 29.84 -17.86 23.10
CA THR A 19 28.71 -18.56 23.71
C THR A 19 27.65 -18.95 22.69
N ALA A 20 27.33 -18.07 21.74
CA ALA A 20 26.37 -18.34 20.68
C ALA A 20 26.87 -19.35 19.65
N ILE A 21 28.14 -19.25 19.26
CA ILE A 21 28.81 -20.22 18.39
C ILE A 21 28.74 -21.61 19.03
N SER A 22 29.07 -21.69 20.32
CA SER A 22 29.01 -22.94 21.09
C SER A 22 27.59 -23.50 21.16
N ALA A 23 26.59 -22.65 21.43
CA ALA A 23 25.18 -23.05 21.46
C ALA A 23 24.70 -23.62 20.12
N ALA A 24 25.02 -22.95 19.01
CA ALA A 24 24.68 -23.40 17.66
C ALA A 24 25.35 -24.74 17.33
N ARG A 25 26.66 -24.87 17.58
CA ARG A 25 27.43 -26.10 17.30
C ARG A 25 26.95 -27.27 18.15
N ASN A 26 26.63 -27.05 19.43
CA ASN A 26 26.04 -28.06 20.30
C ASN A 26 24.68 -28.52 19.78
N TYR A 27 23.83 -27.59 19.32
CA TYR A 27 22.57 -27.96 18.69
C TYR A 27 22.79 -28.81 17.44
N ILE A 28 23.74 -28.44 16.56
CA ILE A 28 24.06 -29.21 15.35
C ILE A 28 24.53 -30.62 15.71
N SER A 29 25.50 -30.74 16.63
CA SER A 29 26.05 -32.02 17.08
C SER A 29 24.99 -32.98 17.64
N ASN A 30 23.95 -32.44 18.29
CA ASN A 30 22.90 -33.24 18.92
C ASN A 30 21.75 -33.63 17.98
N ASN A 31 21.59 -32.93 16.85
CA ASN A 31 20.41 -33.07 15.98
C ASN A 31 20.73 -33.48 14.54
N PHE A 32 22.00 -33.44 14.12
CA PHE A 32 22.42 -33.77 12.76
C PHE A 32 23.57 -34.79 12.74
N HIS A 33 23.78 -35.44 11.60
CA HIS A 33 24.96 -36.29 11.40
C HIS A 33 26.25 -35.46 11.51
N LYS A 34 27.35 -36.08 11.96
CA LYS A 34 28.64 -35.39 12.20
C LYS A 34 29.15 -34.58 11.01
N ASP A 35 28.83 -35.00 9.78
CA ASP A 35 29.30 -34.34 8.56
C ASP A 35 28.69 -32.94 8.36
N TYR A 36 27.58 -32.62 9.03
CA TYR A 36 26.96 -31.30 9.02
C TYR A 36 27.64 -30.30 9.98
N LEU A 37 28.53 -30.76 10.86
CA LEU A 37 29.29 -29.93 11.78
C LEU A 37 30.72 -29.74 11.24
N PRO A 38 31.13 -28.53 10.85
CA PRO A 38 32.51 -28.29 10.44
C PRO A 38 33.47 -28.44 11.63
N ASN A 39 34.68 -28.92 11.36
CA ASN A 39 35.71 -29.15 12.39
C ASN A 39 35.97 -27.89 13.21
N GLU A 40 36.14 -26.75 12.55
CA GLU A 40 36.39 -25.44 13.17
C GLU A 40 35.11 -24.59 13.20
N PRO A 41 34.95 -23.70 14.21
CA PRO A 41 33.85 -22.74 14.26
C PRO A 41 33.92 -21.74 13.09
N ARG A 42 32.76 -21.36 12.56
CA ARG A 42 32.67 -20.35 11.49
C ARG A 42 32.57 -18.96 12.10
N THR A 43 33.41 -18.04 11.61
CA THR A 43 33.38 -16.63 12.01
C THR A 43 33.06 -15.75 10.82
N TYR A 44 32.21 -14.76 11.03
CA TYR A 44 31.77 -13.82 9.99
C TYR A 44 32.18 -12.41 10.41
N LYS A 45 32.95 -11.74 9.55
CA LYS A 45 33.37 -10.35 9.80
C LYS A 45 32.23 -9.40 9.43
N SER A 46 31.94 -8.44 10.29
CA SER A 46 31.07 -7.32 9.91
C SER A 46 31.73 -6.51 8.80
N LYS A 47 30.94 -6.10 7.80
CA LYS A 47 31.38 -5.21 6.73
C LYS A 47 31.33 -3.73 7.14
N VAL A 48 30.62 -3.40 8.21
CA VAL A 48 30.34 -2.02 8.61
C VAL A 48 31.45 -1.51 9.56
N LYS A 49 31.96 -0.32 9.29
CA LYS A 49 33.06 0.31 10.06
C LYS A 49 32.62 0.85 11.42
N ASN A 50 31.32 0.98 11.66
CA ASN A 50 30.82 1.63 12.85
C ASN A 50 30.81 0.69 14.06
N THR A 51 31.37 1.17 15.18
CA THR A 51 31.48 0.49 16.48
C THR A 51 30.47 1.02 17.50
N GLN A 52 29.47 1.81 17.08
CA GLN A 52 28.55 2.47 18.01
C GLN A 52 27.76 1.53 18.90
N GLU A 53 27.69 0.25 18.54
CA GLU A 53 27.10 -0.76 19.38
C GLU A 53 27.96 -2.03 19.29
N ALA A 54 28.60 -2.41 20.40
CA ALA A 54 29.21 -3.73 20.60
C ALA A 54 28.13 -4.82 20.61
N HIS A 55 27.37 -4.90 19.52
CA HIS A 55 26.20 -5.73 19.37
C HIS A 55 26.53 -6.91 18.49
N GLU A 56 25.93 -8.00 18.90
CA GLU A 56 25.99 -9.29 18.26
C GLU A 56 24.89 -9.38 17.21
N ALA A 57 25.05 -10.29 16.25
CA ALA A 57 24.01 -10.61 15.28
C ALA A 57 22.65 -10.91 15.93
N ILE A 58 21.59 -10.71 15.15
CA ILE A 58 20.24 -11.12 15.54
C ILE A 58 20.17 -12.65 15.54
N ARG A 59 20.05 -13.23 16.73
CA ARG A 59 20.08 -14.68 16.96
C ARG A 59 19.23 -15.07 18.18
N PRO A 60 18.93 -16.35 18.40
CA PRO A 60 18.26 -16.79 19.61
C PRO A 60 19.04 -16.38 20.87
N ALA A 61 18.36 -15.92 21.90
CA ALA A 61 18.98 -15.51 23.15
C ALA A 61 19.33 -16.72 24.05
N GLY A 62 20.19 -16.48 25.05
CA GLY A 62 20.63 -17.49 26.02
C GLY A 62 21.84 -18.31 25.57
N GLU A 63 22.43 -19.04 26.53
CA GLU A 63 23.54 -19.98 26.30
C GLU A 63 23.09 -21.29 25.63
N VAL A 64 21.79 -21.59 25.71
CA VAL A 64 21.15 -22.72 25.06
C VAL A 64 19.97 -22.20 24.25
N PHE A 65 20.02 -22.39 22.94
CA PHE A 65 18.95 -21.93 22.05
C PHE A 65 17.71 -22.81 22.20
N ILE A 66 16.55 -22.16 22.28
CA ILE A 66 15.25 -22.83 22.37
C ILE A 66 14.83 -23.25 20.95
N PRO A 67 14.66 -24.54 20.64
CA PRO A 67 14.24 -24.93 19.29
C PRO A 67 12.81 -24.43 18.99
N PRO A 68 12.49 -24.05 17.74
CA PRO A 68 11.18 -23.46 17.42
C PRO A 68 9.99 -24.31 17.87
N ASN A 69 10.05 -25.63 17.71
CA ASN A 69 8.97 -26.54 18.14
C ASN A 69 8.62 -26.42 19.64
N LYS A 70 9.54 -25.95 20.50
CA LYS A 70 9.29 -25.75 21.94
C LYS A 70 8.52 -24.48 22.26
N ILE A 71 8.50 -23.49 21.36
CA ILE A 71 7.72 -22.25 21.55
C ILE A 71 6.37 -22.28 20.82
N SER A 72 6.13 -23.29 19.99
CA SER A 72 4.91 -23.45 19.18
C SER A 72 3.61 -23.42 20.00
N SER A 73 3.61 -23.97 21.22
CA SER A 73 2.44 -23.99 22.11
C SER A 73 2.10 -22.62 22.69
N LYS A 74 3.11 -21.76 22.91
CA LYS A 74 2.92 -20.40 23.44
C LYS A 74 2.49 -19.43 22.34
N TYR A 75 3.04 -19.56 21.14
CA TYR A 75 2.84 -18.58 20.06
C TYR A 75 1.92 -19.04 18.94
N ASN A 76 1.37 -20.26 18.96
CA ASN A 76 0.72 -20.87 17.79
C ASN A 76 1.72 -21.03 16.61
N GLY A 77 1.74 -22.20 15.96
CA GLY A 77 2.70 -22.50 14.89
C GLY A 77 2.59 -21.59 13.66
N ASP A 78 1.47 -20.88 13.51
CA ASP A 78 1.21 -19.98 12.37
C ASP A 78 1.38 -18.49 12.68
N SER A 79 1.75 -18.10 13.90
CA SER A 79 1.97 -16.68 14.21
C SER A 79 3.22 -16.11 13.55
N ASP A 80 3.21 -14.79 13.38
CA ASP A 80 4.35 -14.05 12.82
C ASP A 80 5.57 -14.11 13.75
N GLU A 81 5.36 -14.10 15.07
CA GLU A 81 6.42 -14.27 16.07
C GLU A 81 7.10 -15.64 15.95
N TYR A 82 6.32 -16.71 15.81
CA TYR A 82 6.86 -18.07 15.62
C TYR A 82 7.65 -18.18 14.31
N LYS A 83 7.10 -17.66 13.22
CA LYS A 83 7.74 -17.69 11.89
C LYS A 83 9.04 -16.90 11.88
N LEU A 84 9.05 -15.70 12.45
CA LEU A 84 10.24 -14.86 12.55
C LEU A 84 11.30 -15.49 13.45
N TYR A 85 10.91 -16.05 14.61
CA TYR A 85 11.84 -16.77 15.48
C TYR A 85 12.45 -17.99 14.77
N SER A 86 11.62 -18.77 14.08
CA SER A 86 12.06 -19.94 13.31
C SER A 86 13.08 -19.56 12.25
N LEU A 87 12.84 -18.45 11.53
CA LEU A 87 13.78 -17.91 10.56
C LEU A 87 15.12 -17.52 11.20
N ILE A 88 15.09 -16.76 12.30
CA ILE A 88 16.29 -16.33 13.04
C ILE A 88 17.08 -17.54 13.56
N PHE A 89 16.37 -18.52 14.14
CA PHE A 89 16.96 -19.76 14.63
C PHE A 89 17.63 -20.53 13.49
N ASN A 90 16.89 -20.80 12.41
CA ASN A 90 17.39 -21.56 11.27
C ASN A 90 18.59 -20.87 10.61
N GLN A 91 18.56 -19.54 10.47
CA GLN A 91 19.68 -18.78 9.93
C GLN A 91 20.92 -18.87 10.82
N THR A 92 20.74 -18.76 12.15
CA THR A 92 21.84 -18.86 13.12
C THR A 92 22.47 -20.25 13.08
N ILE A 93 21.67 -21.32 13.10
CA ILE A 93 22.16 -22.71 13.03
C ILE A 93 22.89 -22.94 11.69
N SER A 94 22.27 -22.55 10.58
CA SER A 94 22.85 -22.72 9.24
C SER A 94 24.23 -22.06 9.11
N SER A 95 24.44 -20.91 9.74
CA SER A 95 25.73 -20.20 9.73
C SER A 95 26.90 -21.02 10.31
N GLN A 96 26.62 -22.02 11.13
CA GLN A 96 27.64 -22.87 11.78
C GLN A 96 27.70 -24.29 11.20
N MET A 97 26.98 -24.57 10.10
CA MET A 97 26.96 -25.88 9.45
C MET A 97 27.98 -25.97 8.30
N THR A 98 28.25 -27.18 7.85
CA THR A 98 29.12 -27.46 6.68
C THR A 98 28.47 -26.94 5.38
N ASP A 99 29.30 -26.59 4.39
CA ASP A 99 28.82 -26.13 3.09
C ASP A 99 28.06 -27.23 2.33
N THR A 100 27.10 -26.81 1.52
CA THR A 100 26.50 -27.66 0.49
C THR A 100 27.57 -27.99 -0.55
N THR A 101 27.68 -29.26 -0.96
CA THR A 101 28.55 -29.67 -2.07
C THR A 101 27.75 -30.29 -3.19
N GLY A 102 28.24 -30.12 -4.41
CA GLY A 102 27.59 -30.61 -5.61
C GLY A 102 28.49 -30.45 -6.83
N LYS A 103 27.99 -30.90 -7.98
CA LYS A 103 28.68 -30.83 -9.26
C LYS A 103 27.77 -30.15 -10.28
N THR A 104 28.29 -29.11 -10.91
CA THR A 104 27.69 -28.53 -12.10
C THR A 104 28.36 -29.16 -13.33
N ILE A 105 27.54 -29.75 -14.19
CA ILE A 105 27.96 -30.33 -15.46
C ILE A 105 27.45 -29.40 -16.56
N SER A 106 28.36 -28.97 -17.43
CA SER A 106 28.03 -28.23 -18.65
C SER A 106 28.33 -29.13 -19.85
N ILE A 107 27.35 -29.29 -20.73
CA ILE A 107 27.45 -30.06 -21.97
C ILE A 107 27.38 -29.08 -23.12
N GLU A 108 28.41 -29.06 -23.96
CA GLU A 108 28.43 -28.36 -25.23
C GLU A 108 28.34 -29.36 -26.37
N SER A 109 27.42 -29.15 -27.29
CA SER A 109 27.22 -30.01 -28.47
C SER A 109 27.42 -29.21 -29.74
N LYS A 110 28.33 -29.70 -30.60
CA LYS A 110 28.56 -29.15 -31.92
C LYS A 110 27.66 -29.85 -32.94
N ILE A 111 26.80 -29.09 -33.59
CA ILE A 111 25.85 -29.58 -34.59
C ILE A 111 26.37 -29.14 -35.96
N ALA A 112 26.72 -30.10 -36.81
CA ALA A 112 27.07 -29.82 -38.20
C ALA A 112 25.82 -29.44 -38.99
N MET A 113 25.89 -28.35 -39.75
CA MET A 113 24.77 -27.89 -40.57
C MET A 113 24.75 -28.63 -41.91
N LYS A 114 23.57 -29.11 -42.33
CA LYS A 114 23.41 -29.81 -43.61
C LYS A 114 23.36 -28.86 -44.81
N GLU A 115 22.98 -27.60 -44.59
CA GLU A 115 22.82 -26.57 -45.63
C GLU A 115 23.34 -25.22 -45.13
N LYS A 116 23.81 -24.35 -46.05
CA LYS A 116 24.21 -22.98 -45.71
C LYS A 116 22.98 -22.16 -45.33
N LEU A 117 23.01 -21.53 -44.15
CA LEU A 117 21.92 -20.70 -43.60
C LEU A 117 21.53 -19.51 -44.50
N SER A 118 22.47 -18.92 -45.24
CA SER A 118 22.22 -17.94 -46.30
C SER A 118 23.47 -17.74 -47.16
N SER A 119 23.36 -17.05 -48.31
CA SER A 119 24.50 -16.71 -49.18
C SER A 119 25.58 -15.84 -48.51
N ASN A 120 25.26 -15.20 -47.38
CA ASN A 120 26.11 -14.21 -46.72
C ASN A 120 26.60 -14.67 -45.32
N LEU A 121 26.27 -15.88 -44.88
CA LEU A 121 26.68 -16.44 -43.59
C LEU A 121 27.28 -17.84 -43.79
N ASP A 122 28.60 -17.93 -43.68
CA ASP A 122 29.35 -19.20 -43.70
C ASP A 122 29.38 -19.79 -42.27
N VAL A 123 28.32 -20.50 -41.90
CA VAL A 123 28.22 -21.19 -40.62
C VAL A 123 28.16 -22.70 -40.85
N ASP A 124 29.30 -23.37 -40.70
CA ASP A 124 29.41 -24.82 -40.89
C ASP A 124 28.88 -25.64 -39.71
N SER A 125 28.74 -25.00 -38.54
CA SER A 125 28.26 -25.66 -37.33
C SER A 125 27.66 -24.70 -36.31
N LEU A 126 26.66 -25.16 -35.57
CA LEU A 126 26.11 -24.52 -34.37
C LEU A 126 26.72 -25.14 -33.11
N VAL A 127 26.84 -24.34 -32.05
CA VAL A 127 27.16 -24.83 -30.70
C VAL A 127 25.94 -24.56 -29.82
N ILE A 128 25.40 -25.61 -29.21
CA ILE A 128 24.38 -25.51 -28.16
C ILE A 128 24.98 -25.93 -26.83
N SER A 129 24.55 -25.28 -25.75
CA SER A 129 24.98 -25.61 -24.40
C SER A 129 23.80 -25.87 -23.48
N THR A 130 23.98 -26.81 -22.56
CA THR A 130 23.08 -27.05 -21.43
C THR A 130 23.91 -27.23 -20.17
N SER A 131 23.39 -26.79 -19.04
CA SER A 131 24.02 -27.00 -17.74
C SER A 131 23.03 -27.59 -16.75
N GLY A 132 23.55 -28.36 -15.80
CA GLY A 132 22.75 -28.96 -14.73
C GLY A 132 23.60 -29.14 -13.49
N THR A 133 23.01 -28.93 -12.33
CA THR A 133 23.69 -29.03 -11.03
C THR A 133 23.04 -30.14 -10.22
N VAL A 134 23.88 -31.07 -9.75
CA VAL A 134 23.50 -32.14 -8.83
C VAL A 134 24.10 -31.85 -7.47
N ILE A 135 23.27 -31.83 -6.44
CA ILE A 135 23.71 -31.65 -5.04
C ILE A 135 24.11 -33.03 -4.50
N GLU A 136 25.36 -33.17 -4.05
CA GLU A 136 25.89 -34.41 -3.46
C GLU A 136 25.72 -34.41 -1.94
N PHE A 137 25.74 -33.23 -1.32
CA PHE A 137 25.55 -33.04 0.11
C PHE A 137 24.84 -31.72 0.40
N GLU A 138 23.73 -31.75 1.14
CA GLU A 138 22.89 -30.58 1.41
C GLU A 138 23.57 -29.53 2.31
N GLY A 139 24.46 -29.93 3.22
CA GLY A 139 25.10 -29.00 4.18
C GLY A 139 24.08 -28.16 4.95
N TYR A 140 24.36 -26.87 5.14
CA TYR A 140 23.50 -25.93 5.85
C TYR A 140 22.07 -25.79 5.28
N ARG A 141 21.84 -26.14 4.01
CA ARG A 141 20.55 -25.95 3.34
C ARG A 141 19.43 -26.83 3.88
N ILE A 142 19.78 -27.95 4.53
CA ILE A 142 18.81 -28.83 5.19
C ILE A 142 17.96 -28.11 6.24
N VAL A 143 18.48 -27.02 6.83
CA VAL A 143 17.78 -26.23 7.86
C VAL A 143 17.02 -25.04 7.27
N GLN A 144 17.49 -24.49 6.15
CA GLN A 144 16.87 -23.32 5.54
C GLN A 144 15.59 -23.64 4.75
N ASN A 145 15.32 -24.92 4.46
CA ASN A 145 14.20 -25.34 3.60
C ASN A 145 14.13 -24.54 2.29
N THR A 146 15.28 -24.11 1.76
CA THR A 146 15.34 -23.39 0.49
C THR A 146 14.91 -24.37 -0.58
N SER A 147 13.68 -24.24 -1.08
CA SER A 147 13.16 -25.02 -2.21
C SER A 147 14.17 -24.91 -3.35
N VAL A 148 14.96 -25.97 -3.57
CA VAL A 148 15.91 -26.02 -4.67
C VAL A 148 15.07 -26.07 -5.94
N SER A 149 15.47 -25.28 -6.94
CA SER A 149 15.31 -25.68 -8.33
C SER A 149 15.64 -27.17 -8.42
N ALA A 150 14.70 -27.99 -8.89
CA ALA A 150 14.87 -29.44 -8.96
C ALA A 150 16.28 -29.78 -9.47
N SER A 151 17.02 -30.64 -8.75
CA SER A 151 18.30 -31.17 -9.22
C SER A 151 18.13 -31.57 -10.67
N GLN A 152 18.79 -30.86 -11.58
CA GLN A 152 18.63 -31.13 -13.00
C GLN A 152 19.65 -32.20 -13.35
N ASP A 153 19.24 -33.44 -13.17
CA ASP A 153 20.06 -34.61 -13.48
C ASP A 153 20.28 -34.65 -15.00
N LEU A 154 21.51 -34.40 -15.41
CA LEU A 154 21.93 -34.54 -16.80
C LEU A 154 22.37 -35.99 -17.08
N PRO A 155 22.17 -36.49 -18.32
CA PRO A 155 22.63 -37.80 -18.70
C PRO A 155 24.16 -37.90 -18.61
N LYS A 156 24.67 -39.07 -18.26
CA LYS A 156 26.11 -39.36 -18.26
C LYS A 156 26.59 -39.46 -19.71
N LEU A 157 27.35 -38.48 -20.17
CA LEU A 157 27.97 -38.44 -21.50
C LEU A 157 29.50 -38.47 -21.40
N LYS A 158 30.15 -38.88 -22.48
CA LYS A 158 31.60 -38.79 -22.70
C LYS A 158 31.89 -37.86 -23.87
N LEU A 159 33.10 -37.29 -23.88
CA LEU A 159 33.55 -36.48 -25.00
C LEU A 159 33.60 -37.32 -26.28
N GLY A 160 32.93 -36.83 -27.33
CA GLY A 160 32.80 -37.51 -28.61
C GLY A 160 31.53 -38.36 -28.76
N ASP A 161 30.71 -38.50 -27.72
CA ASP A 161 29.40 -39.16 -27.83
C ASP A 161 28.54 -38.45 -28.88
N THR A 162 27.83 -39.24 -29.69
CA THR A 162 26.93 -38.72 -30.73
C THR A 162 25.52 -38.55 -30.16
N ILE A 163 24.94 -37.37 -30.33
CA ILE A 163 23.59 -37.04 -29.85
C ILE A 163 22.67 -36.87 -31.06
N SER A 164 21.48 -37.46 -31.00
CA SER A 164 20.45 -37.30 -32.02
C SER A 164 19.47 -36.18 -31.63
N ILE A 165 19.14 -35.30 -32.58
CA ILE A 165 18.13 -34.28 -32.39
C ILE A 165 16.76 -34.93 -32.62
N ASN A 166 15.98 -35.08 -31.54
CA ASN A 166 14.63 -35.67 -31.62
C ASN A 166 13.57 -34.63 -32.02
N ASN A 167 13.68 -33.42 -31.46
CA ASN A 167 12.79 -32.29 -31.72
C ASN A 167 13.60 -30.98 -31.63
N SER A 168 13.16 -29.96 -32.34
CA SER A 168 13.71 -28.60 -32.25
C SER A 168 12.57 -27.60 -32.24
N GLU A 169 12.43 -26.89 -31.13
CA GLU A 169 11.46 -25.82 -30.95
C GLU A 169 12.21 -24.49 -30.83
N TYR A 170 11.55 -23.43 -31.27
CA TYR A 170 12.06 -22.07 -31.15
C TYR A 170 11.13 -21.29 -30.23
N ASP A 171 11.71 -20.69 -29.19
CA ASP A 171 11.04 -19.74 -28.32
C ASP A 171 11.56 -18.34 -28.59
N LYS A 172 10.67 -17.45 -29.06
CA LYS A 172 10.95 -16.01 -29.08
C LYS A 172 10.97 -15.50 -27.64
N LYS A 173 12.09 -14.93 -27.21
CA LYS A 173 12.21 -14.23 -25.93
C LYS A 173 12.39 -12.75 -26.19
N GLU A 174 11.86 -11.95 -25.27
CA GLU A 174 12.03 -10.49 -25.26
C GLU A 174 12.78 -10.10 -23.99
N THR A 175 13.61 -9.06 -24.08
CA THR A 175 14.30 -8.53 -22.92
C THR A 175 13.28 -7.89 -22.00
N VAL A 176 13.29 -8.29 -20.74
CA VAL A 176 12.48 -7.63 -19.71
C VAL A 176 13.25 -6.44 -19.12
N PRO A 177 12.57 -5.36 -18.73
CA PRO A 177 13.22 -4.25 -18.05
C PRO A 177 13.76 -4.68 -16.67
N PRO A 178 14.66 -3.89 -16.07
CA PRO A 178 15.10 -4.12 -14.70
C PRO A 178 13.91 -4.24 -13.74
N ASN A 179 13.98 -5.20 -12.82
CA ASN A 179 12.93 -5.37 -11.82
C ASN A 179 12.85 -4.13 -10.92
N ARG A 180 11.63 -3.69 -10.64
CA ARG A 180 11.38 -2.71 -9.59
C ARG A 180 11.83 -3.26 -8.23
N TYR A 181 12.14 -2.36 -7.30
CA TYR A 181 12.51 -2.74 -5.95
C TYR A 181 11.33 -3.37 -5.19
N SER A 182 11.63 -4.39 -4.38
CA SER A 182 10.82 -4.76 -3.23
C SER A 182 11.29 -3.98 -2.00
N GLU A 183 10.57 -4.06 -0.87
CA GLU A 183 11.04 -3.46 0.38
C GLU A 183 12.43 -4.00 0.78
N SER A 184 12.63 -5.32 0.68
CA SER A 184 13.93 -5.94 0.97
C SER A 184 15.02 -5.50 -0.01
N GLY A 185 14.71 -5.46 -1.32
CA GLY A 185 15.67 -5.04 -2.33
C GLY A 185 16.04 -3.55 -2.22
N LEU A 186 15.11 -2.71 -1.78
CA LEU A 186 15.40 -1.30 -1.51
C LEU A 186 16.27 -1.14 -0.25
N ILE A 187 16.01 -1.92 0.80
CA ILE A 187 16.85 -1.92 2.02
C ILE A 187 18.28 -2.37 1.69
N GLU A 188 18.44 -3.46 0.93
CA GLU A 188 19.74 -3.93 0.44
C GLU A 188 20.45 -2.83 -0.35
N LYS A 189 19.73 -2.14 -1.25
CA LYS A 189 20.31 -1.04 -2.02
C LYS A 189 20.72 0.15 -1.16
N LEU A 190 19.94 0.49 -0.13
CA LEU A 190 20.25 1.56 0.83
C LEU A 190 21.50 1.21 1.65
N GLU A 191 21.60 -0.03 2.13
CA GLU A 191 22.78 -0.56 2.83
C GLU A 191 24.04 -0.50 1.95
N ASP A 192 23.96 -0.97 0.69
CA ASP A 192 25.06 -0.90 -0.28
C ASP A 192 25.54 0.52 -0.55
N LEU A 193 24.62 1.49 -0.53
CA LEU A 193 24.93 2.91 -0.71
C LEU A 193 25.39 3.60 0.57
N GLY A 194 25.37 2.93 1.72
CA GLY A 194 25.69 3.53 3.02
C GLY A 194 24.63 4.50 3.55
N ILE A 195 23.42 4.47 2.97
CA ILE A 195 22.30 5.37 3.30
C ILE A 195 21.36 4.67 4.27
N GLY A 196 21.08 5.33 5.40
CA GLY A 196 20.27 4.74 6.46
C GLY A 196 21.04 3.76 7.32
N ARG A 197 20.39 3.31 8.40
CA ARG A 197 20.94 2.44 9.46
C ARG A 197 19.86 1.44 9.89
N PRO A 198 20.20 0.36 10.62
CA PRO A 198 19.21 -0.62 11.12
C PRO A 198 18.03 0.00 11.87
N SER A 199 18.23 1.17 12.49
CA SER A 199 17.21 1.93 13.19
C SER A 199 16.28 2.74 12.27
N THR A 200 16.66 2.99 11.01
CA THR A 200 15.96 3.89 10.09
C THR A 200 15.36 3.20 8.87
N TYR A 201 15.81 2.00 8.46
CA TYR A 201 15.26 1.33 7.27
C TYR A 201 13.73 1.21 7.28
N ALA A 202 13.15 0.66 8.35
CA ALA A 202 11.70 0.50 8.45
C ALA A 202 10.95 1.85 8.44
N SER A 203 11.52 2.90 9.05
CA SER A 203 10.88 4.22 9.07
C SER A 203 11.00 4.94 7.73
N ILE A 204 12.09 4.76 6.99
CA ILE A 204 12.26 5.25 5.61
C ILE A 204 11.19 4.61 4.72
N ILE A 205 11.09 3.28 4.71
CA ILE A 205 10.09 2.54 3.91
C ILE A 205 8.67 3.00 4.26
N SER A 206 8.33 3.06 5.56
CA SER A 206 7.01 3.55 6.00
C SER A 206 6.74 4.98 5.54
N ARG A 207 7.73 5.88 5.63
CA ARG A 207 7.54 7.29 5.28
C ARG A 207 7.35 7.51 3.79
N ILE A 208 8.07 6.76 2.94
CA ILE A 208 7.91 6.89 1.48
C ILE A 208 6.61 6.23 1.02
N THR A 209 6.20 5.11 1.63
CA THR A 209 4.96 4.39 1.28
C THR A 209 3.69 5.12 1.72
N ASP A 210 3.78 6.06 2.66
CA ASP A 210 2.65 6.89 3.06
C ASP A 210 2.19 7.87 1.96
N VAL A 211 3.08 8.29 1.05
CA VAL A 211 2.80 9.41 0.12
C VAL A 211 3.38 9.23 -1.28
N TYR A 212 4.61 8.72 -1.39
CA TYR A 212 5.40 8.76 -2.62
C TYR A 212 5.46 7.43 -3.36
N VAL A 213 5.20 6.34 -2.66
CA VAL A 213 5.30 4.99 -3.20
C VAL A 213 4.06 4.21 -2.78
N ARG A 214 3.53 3.39 -3.68
CA ARG A 214 2.49 2.41 -3.34
C ARG A 214 3.03 1.00 -3.45
N ASN A 215 2.53 0.12 -2.59
CA ASN A 215 2.83 -1.31 -2.65
C ASN A 215 1.85 -1.99 -3.63
N GLU A 216 2.38 -2.70 -4.61
CA GLU A 216 1.62 -3.60 -5.47
C GLU A 216 2.21 -5.01 -5.35
N GLY A 217 1.52 -5.87 -4.60
CA GLY A 217 2.08 -7.14 -4.17
C GLY A 217 3.35 -6.92 -3.33
N ARG A 218 4.50 -7.37 -3.83
CA ARG A 218 5.83 -7.22 -3.18
C ARG A 218 6.67 -6.09 -3.78
N THR A 219 6.10 -5.34 -4.72
CA THR A 219 6.83 -4.35 -5.51
C THR A 219 6.46 -2.94 -5.08
N LEU A 220 7.49 -2.09 -5.00
CA LEU A 220 7.37 -0.67 -4.74
C LEU A 220 7.19 0.07 -6.06
N ILE A 221 6.08 0.81 -6.17
CA ILE A 221 5.76 1.59 -7.37
C ILE A 221 5.75 3.07 -6.99
N PRO A 222 6.62 3.90 -7.59
CA PRO A 222 6.60 5.33 -7.35
C PRO A 222 5.32 5.97 -7.90
N GLU A 223 4.66 6.77 -7.07
CA GLU A 223 3.53 7.59 -7.46
C GLU A 223 4.02 8.81 -8.27
N PRO A 224 3.21 9.39 -9.17
CA PRO A 224 3.62 10.57 -9.95
C PRO A 224 4.13 11.75 -9.11
N ILE A 225 3.59 11.93 -7.90
CA ILE A 225 4.04 12.98 -6.99
C ILE A 225 5.50 12.80 -6.52
N ALA A 226 6.01 11.57 -6.49
CA ALA A 226 7.40 11.28 -6.15
C ALA A 226 8.34 11.83 -7.21
N PHE A 227 8.01 11.67 -8.50
CA PHE A 227 8.81 12.21 -9.60
C PHE A 227 8.87 13.73 -9.54
N ALA A 228 7.72 14.41 -9.42
CA ALA A 228 7.69 15.86 -9.24
C ALA A 228 8.56 16.31 -8.07
N LYS A 229 8.45 15.63 -6.91
CA LYS A 229 9.25 15.97 -5.73
C LYS A 229 10.75 15.76 -5.96
N VAL A 230 11.14 14.64 -6.57
CA VAL A 230 12.55 14.30 -6.84
C VAL A 230 13.13 15.27 -7.87
N SER A 231 12.41 15.58 -8.96
CA SER A 231 12.84 16.55 -9.98
C SER A 231 13.13 17.92 -9.37
N ILE A 232 12.21 18.47 -8.54
CA ILE A 232 12.44 19.74 -7.85
C ILE A 232 13.71 19.68 -7.00
N LEU A 233 13.90 18.58 -6.25
CA LEU A 233 15.07 18.44 -5.39
C LEU A 233 16.36 18.31 -6.20
N GLN A 234 16.36 17.59 -7.32
CA GLN A 234 17.53 17.44 -8.18
C GLN A 234 17.90 18.75 -8.88
N GLU A 235 16.92 19.54 -9.32
CA GLU A 235 17.16 20.81 -10.01
C GLU A 235 17.64 21.91 -9.06
N ASN A 236 17.07 21.96 -7.84
CA ASN A 236 17.30 23.07 -6.91
C ASN A 236 18.29 22.74 -5.79
N PHE A 237 18.45 21.44 -5.47
CA PHE A 237 19.26 20.96 -4.35
C PHE A 237 20.04 19.67 -4.71
N PRO A 238 20.76 19.64 -5.85
CA PRO A 238 21.40 18.41 -6.36
C PRO A 238 22.31 17.75 -5.33
N ASP A 239 23.12 18.54 -4.61
CA ASP A 239 24.06 18.03 -3.60
C ASP A 239 23.34 17.36 -2.42
N LEU A 240 22.12 17.81 -2.05
CA LEU A 240 21.38 17.25 -0.91
C LEU A 240 20.69 15.93 -1.21
N VAL A 241 20.44 15.62 -2.48
CA VAL A 241 19.83 14.35 -2.92
C VAL A 241 20.83 13.39 -3.56
N ASP A 242 22.10 13.80 -3.62
CA ASP A 242 23.18 12.92 -4.03
C ASP A 242 23.38 11.78 -3.00
N TYR A 243 23.59 10.58 -3.53
CA TYR A 243 23.75 9.39 -2.70
C TYR A 243 25.02 9.46 -1.85
N SER A 244 26.13 9.96 -2.42
CA SER A 244 27.40 10.06 -1.71
C SER A 244 27.36 11.11 -0.62
N PHE A 245 26.66 12.22 -0.84
CA PHE A 245 26.42 13.22 0.21
C PHE A 245 25.66 12.64 1.40
N THR A 246 24.56 11.92 1.12
CA THR A 246 23.73 11.32 2.18
C THR A 246 24.52 10.26 2.96
N ALA A 247 25.25 9.39 2.26
CA ALA A 247 26.11 8.39 2.89
C ALA A 247 27.17 9.05 3.78
N LYS A 248 27.82 10.13 3.29
CA LYS A 248 28.82 10.86 4.05
C LYS A 248 28.24 11.54 5.29
N MET A 249 27.03 12.10 5.19
CA MET A 249 26.32 12.67 6.33
C MET A 249 26.08 11.61 7.42
N GLU A 250 25.63 10.41 7.04
CA GLU A 250 25.42 9.31 7.98
C GLU A 250 26.75 8.85 8.62
N GLU A 251 27.84 8.76 7.86
CA GLU A 251 29.18 8.50 8.40
C GLU A 251 29.62 9.56 9.40
N ASP A 252 29.41 10.85 9.11
CA ASP A 252 29.80 11.92 10.03
C ASP A 252 28.99 11.89 11.33
N LEU A 253 27.70 11.54 11.27
CA LEU A 253 26.88 11.31 12.46
C LEU A 253 27.41 10.13 13.28
N ASP A 254 27.93 9.11 12.61
CA ASP A 254 28.57 7.98 13.25
C ASP A 254 29.85 8.39 13.99
N GLU A 255 30.70 9.18 13.34
CA GLU A 255 31.91 9.74 13.94
C GLU A 255 31.59 10.68 15.12
N ILE A 256 30.48 11.42 15.07
CA ILE A 256 30.02 12.26 16.18
C ILE A 256 29.67 11.42 17.40
N ALA A 257 28.87 10.35 17.24
CA ALA A 257 28.50 9.54 18.40
C ALA A 257 29.63 8.62 18.90
N ASN A 258 30.66 8.36 18.08
CA ASN A 258 31.93 7.77 18.53
C ASN A 258 32.85 8.79 19.24
N GLY A 259 32.54 10.09 19.17
CA GLY A 259 33.34 11.16 19.79
C GLY A 259 34.55 11.63 18.97
N ASN A 260 34.64 11.23 17.70
CA ASN A 260 35.73 11.60 16.78
C ASN A 260 35.49 12.95 16.09
N ILE A 261 34.23 13.36 15.93
CA ILE A 261 33.82 14.67 15.39
C ILE A 261 32.98 15.42 16.43
N GLU A 262 33.22 16.72 16.58
CA GLU A 262 32.38 17.57 17.42
C GLU A 262 31.06 17.94 16.71
N LYS A 263 29.94 17.73 17.40
CA LYS A 263 28.59 18.03 16.90
C LYS A 263 28.38 19.49 16.47
N SER A 264 28.81 20.46 17.30
CA SER A 264 28.51 21.88 17.07
C SER A 264 29.25 22.49 15.87
N PRO A 265 30.56 22.19 15.66
CA PRO A 265 31.25 22.56 14.43
C PRO A 265 30.64 21.93 13.17
N TRP A 266 30.26 20.65 13.24
CA TRP A 266 29.63 19.95 12.11
C TRP A 266 28.29 20.61 11.72
N LEU A 267 27.41 20.86 12.70
CA LEU A 267 26.13 21.54 12.45
C LEU A 267 26.30 22.96 11.89
N ASN A 268 27.27 23.74 12.38
CA ASN A 268 27.56 25.05 11.82
C ASN A 268 28.06 24.96 10.37
N SER A 269 28.89 23.97 10.07
CA SER A 269 29.41 23.74 8.71
C SER A 269 28.30 23.33 7.75
N PHE A 270 27.43 22.40 8.15
CA PHE A 270 26.26 21.99 7.36
C PHE A 270 25.31 23.17 7.10
N TRP A 271 25.04 23.97 8.14
CA TRP A 271 24.07 25.07 8.05
C TRP A 271 24.60 26.30 7.30
N LYS A 272 25.80 26.78 7.64
CA LYS A 272 26.40 28.02 7.13
C LYS A 272 27.41 27.81 6.01
N GLY A 273 27.87 26.58 5.79
CA GLY A 273 28.99 26.26 4.92
C GLY A 273 30.34 26.35 5.65
N ASN A 274 31.36 25.69 5.09
CA ASN A 274 32.75 25.75 5.56
C ASN A 274 33.75 26.06 4.43
N GLY A 275 33.35 26.90 3.47
CA GLY A 275 34.06 27.13 2.20
C GLY A 275 33.26 26.65 0.98
N THR A 276 32.19 25.90 1.23
CA THR A 276 31.10 25.58 0.29
C THR A 276 29.80 26.25 0.72
N THR A 277 28.79 26.26 -0.15
CA THR A 277 27.46 26.80 0.16
C THR A 277 26.77 25.93 1.22
N GLY A 278 26.38 26.52 2.35
CA GLY A 278 25.60 25.83 3.40
C GLY A 278 24.11 25.79 3.09
N LEU A 279 23.37 24.95 3.82
CA LEU A 279 21.91 24.81 3.64
C LEU A 279 21.17 26.15 3.72
N LYS A 280 21.59 27.05 4.62
CA LYS A 280 20.96 28.37 4.83
C LYS A 280 20.91 29.20 3.54
N ASP A 281 21.96 29.15 2.74
CA ASP A 281 22.10 29.94 1.52
C ASP A 281 21.35 29.29 0.33
N LEU A 282 20.93 28.03 0.47
CA LEU A 282 20.11 27.32 -0.51
C LEU A 282 18.62 27.59 -0.32
N ILE A 283 18.17 27.86 0.91
CA ILE A 283 16.74 28.01 1.26
C ILE A 283 16.31 29.48 1.45
N THR A 284 16.94 30.42 0.76
CA THR A 284 16.56 31.83 0.84
C THR A 284 15.19 32.08 0.20
N ASP A 285 14.42 33.04 0.73
CA ASP A 285 13.11 33.41 0.17
C ASP A 285 13.20 33.77 -1.32
N GLU A 286 14.31 34.40 -1.74
CA GLU A 286 14.59 34.72 -3.14
C GLU A 286 14.72 33.46 -4.02
N LYS A 287 15.38 32.40 -3.54
CA LYS A 287 15.51 31.15 -4.29
C LYS A 287 14.21 30.36 -4.28
N ILE A 288 13.52 30.30 -3.15
CA ILE A 288 12.25 29.58 -3.01
C ILE A 288 11.16 30.23 -3.88
N SER A 289 11.10 31.56 -3.93
CA SER A 289 10.12 32.29 -4.75
C SER A 289 10.31 32.14 -6.26
N LYS A 290 11.50 31.70 -6.71
CA LYS A 290 11.76 31.38 -8.13
C LYS A 290 11.23 30.01 -8.53
N ILE A 291 10.87 29.14 -7.59
CA ILE A 291 10.30 27.83 -7.90
C ILE A 291 8.83 28.01 -8.26
N ASP A 292 8.49 27.85 -9.55
CA ASP A 292 7.09 27.83 -9.99
C ASP A 292 6.44 26.49 -9.57
N PRO A 293 5.44 26.47 -8.67
CA PRO A 293 4.77 25.25 -8.23
C PRO A 293 4.07 24.48 -9.38
N SER A 294 3.65 25.17 -10.42
CA SER A 294 3.01 24.57 -11.59
C SER A 294 4.03 23.79 -12.41
N GLU A 295 5.17 24.41 -12.73
CA GLU A 295 6.27 23.75 -13.44
C GLU A 295 6.83 22.58 -12.61
N ALA A 296 7.07 22.82 -11.33
CA ALA A 296 7.55 21.85 -10.36
C ALA A 296 6.66 20.59 -10.22
N THR A 297 5.38 20.69 -10.59
CA THR A 297 4.43 19.57 -10.55
C THR A 297 4.05 19.06 -11.94
N THR A 298 4.84 19.41 -12.95
CA THR A 298 4.68 19.03 -14.35
C THR A 298 5.83 18.12 -14.78
N ILE A 299 5.50 17.02 -15.45
CA ILE A 299 6.45 16.13 -16.08
C ILE A 299 6.14 16.09 -17.57
N GLU A 300 7.08 16.48 -18.41
CA GLU A 300 6.98 16.36 -19.87
C GLU A 300 6.99 14.87 -20.24
N LEU A 301 6.01 14.41 -21.02
CA LEU A 301 5.91 12.99 -21.40
C LEU A 301 6.35 12.77 -22.85
N CYS A 302 5.58 13.30 -23.81
CA CYS A 302 5.75 13.04 -25.23
C CYS A 302 4.96 14.03 -26.09
N GLU A 303 5.17 13.97 -27.40
CA GLU A 303 4.29 14.61 -28.38
C GLU A 303 3.33 13.58 -28.97
N ASP A 304 2.06 13.96 -29.09
CA ASP A 304 1.04 13.17 -29.77
C ASP A 304 1.29 13.11 -31.29
N SER A 305 0.51 12.30 -31.99
CA SER A 305 0.61 12.10 -33.44
C SER A 305 0.25 13.34 -34.25
N SER A 306 -0.34 14.36 -33.63
CA SER A 306 -0.64 15.66 -34.22
C SER A 306 0.40 16.73 -33.86
N GLY A 307 1.46 16.37 -33.11
CA GLY A 307 2.53 17.28 -32.67
C GLY A 307 2.17 18.12 -31.44
N ASN A 308 1.11 17.77 -30.70
CA ASN A 308 0.79 18.42 -29.44
C ASN A 308 1.60 17.81 -28.30
N ASN A 309 2.21 18.66 -27.48
CA ASN A 309 2.91 18.19 -26.29
C ASN A 309 1.91 17.71 -25.22
N ILE A 310 2.17 16.55 -24.64
CA ILE A 310 1.44 15.96 -23.52
C ILE A 310 2.32 16.01 -22.26
N GLN A 311 1.77 16.60 -21.22
CA GLN A 311 2.36 16.74 -19.89
C GLN A 311 1.57 15.95 -18.85
N LEU A 312 2.27 15.36 -17.87
CA LEU A 312 1.68 14.82 -16.65
C LEU A 312 1.68 15.87 -15.55
N LYS A 313 0.49 16.25 -15.08
CA LYS A 313 0.30 17.18 -13.96
C LYS A 313 0.03 16.41 -12.67
N THR A 314 0.77 16.71 -11.61
CA THR A 314 0.72 15.97 -10.34
C THR A 314 0.22 16.81 -9.15
N GLY A 315 0.14 18.14 -9.32
CA GLY A 315 -0.19 19.08 -8.24
C GLY A 315 -1.67 19.13 -7.82
N ARG A 316 -2.57 18.41 -8.50
CA ARG A 316 -4.01 18.47 -8.19
C ARG A 316 -4.35 17.58 -6.99
N ILE A 317 -4.75 18.21 -5.88
CA ILE A 317 -5.23 17.50 -4.68
C ILE A 317 -6.76 17.53 -4.63
N VAL A 318 -7.39 16.36 -4.58
CA VAL A 318 -8.84 16.21 -4.41
C VAL A 318 -9.11 15.37 -3.17
N ALA A 319 -9.82 15.97 -2.20
CA ALA A 319 -10.10 15.34 -0.91
C ALA A 319 -8.85 14.84 -0.17
N GLY A 320 -7.74 15.59 -0.26
CA GLY A 320 -6.48 15.24 0.40
C GLY A 320 -5.67 14.13 -0.28
N LYS A 321 -6.07 13.69 -1.48
CA LYS A 321 -5.30 12.75 -2.31
C LYS A 321 -4.81 13.43 -3.58
N ALA A 322 -3.58 13.13 -3.97
CA ALA A 322 -3.07 13.51 -5.29
C ALA A 322 -3.88 12.82 -6.38
N ARG A 323 -4.26 13.58 -7.41
CA ARG A 323 -4.97 13.09 -8.59
C ARG A 323 -4.23 13.57 -9.83
N PRO A 324 -3.24 12.80 -10.27
CA PRO A 324 -2.48 13.12 -11.47
C PRO A 324 -3.39 13.07 -12.71
N TYR A 325 -3.10 13.90 -13.69
CA TYR A 325 -3.84 13.98 -14.95
C TYR A 325 -2.91 14.42 -16.09
N LEU A 326 -3.26 14.05 -17.32
CA LEU A 326 -2.59 14.53 -18.51
C LEU A 326 -3.12 15.91 -18.89
N LEU A 327 -2.24 16.80 -19.37
CA LEU A 327 -2.57 18.06 -20.03
C LEU A 327 -1.91 18.06 -21.40
N ARG A 328 -2.69 18.30 -22.44
CA ARG A 328 -2.20 18.50 -23.80
C ARG A 328 -2.11 19.99 -24.12
N SER A 329 -1.23 20.38 -25.03
CA SER A 329 -0.96 21.79 -25.38
C SER A 329 -2.15 22.58 -25.91
N ASP A 330 -3.20 21.92 -26.40
CA ASP A 330 -4.50 22.53 -26.78
C ASP A 330 -5.38 22.88 -25.56
N GLY A 331 -4.93 22.59 -24.34
CA GLY A 331 -5.65 22.79 -23.09
C GLY A 331 -6.49 21.60 -22.65
N GLU A 332 -6.51 20.52 -23.44
CA GLU A 332 -7.27 19.32 -23.07
C GLU A 332 -6.62 18.53 -21.94
N THR A 333 -7.46 17.89 -21.13
CA THR A 333 -6.99 17.12 -19.95
C THR A 333 -7.54 15.72 -19.90
N ALA A 334 -6.76 14.71 -19.56
CA ALA A 334 -7.27 13.34 -19.36
C ALA A 334 -6.92 12.83 -17.96
N ALA A 335 -7.83 12.10 -17.31
CA ALA A 335 -7.56 11.54 -15.99
C ALA A 335 -6.64 10.31 -16.10
N LEU A 336 -5.67 10.16 -15.20
CA LEU A 336 -4.96 8.90 -15.06
C LEU A 336 -5.80 7.91 -14.24
N GLY A 337 -5.92 6.69 -14.73
CA GLY A 337 -6.45 5.58 -13.95
C GLY A 337 -5.57 5.26 -12.74
N PRO A 338 -6.12 4.72 -11.64
CA PRO A 338 -5.37 4.45 -10.41
C PRO A 338 -4.27 3.39 -10.55
N ASN A 339 -4.34 2.56 -11.60
CA ASN A 339 -3.38 1.48 -11.85
C ASN A 339 -2.32 1.84 -12.90
N VAL A 340 -2.40 3.05 -13.49
CA VAL A 340 -1.43 3.50 -14.49
C VAL A 340 -0.13 3.85 -13.76
N THR A 341 0.96 3.20 -14.14
CA THR A 341 2.31 3.52 -13.68
C THR A 341 3.02 4.38 -14.73
N LEU A 342 3.99 5.21 -14.31
CA LEU A 342 4.68 6.10 -15.25
C LEU A 342 5.42 5.35 -16.36
N ASP A 343 6.00 4.19 -16.05
CA ASP A 343 6.72 3.38 -17.03
C ASP A 343 5.80 2.67 -18.04
N ASN A 344 4.50 2.56 -17.73
CA ASN A 344 3.48 2.11 -18.66
C ASN A 344 2.76 3.28 -19.35
N LEU A 345 3.07 4.53 -19.00
CA LEU A 345 2.46 5.73 -19.57
C LEU A 345 3.27 6.18 -20.78
N ASP A 346 3.11 5.44 -21.87
CA ASP A 346 3.67 5.79 -23.18
C ASP A 346 2.72 6.68 -23.99
N LYS A 347 3.16 7.05 -25.19
CA LYS A 347 2.40 7.86 -26.15
C LYS A 347 1.05 7.22 -26.49
N ASP A 348 1.05 5.92 -26.79
CA ASP A 348 -0.15 5.21 -27.23
C ASP A 348 -1.21 5.18 -26.12
N LEU A 349 -0.81 4.91 -24.87
CA LEU A 349 -1.72 4.97 -23.73
C LEU A 349 -2.20 6.40 -23.47
N ALA A 350 -1.33 7.40 -23.58
CA ALA A 350 -1.71 8.80 -23.39
C ALA A 350 -2.76 9.25 -24.41
N GLU A 351 -2.56 8.95 -25.69
CA GLU A 351 -3.54 9.23 -26.77
C GLU A 351 -4.86 8.51 -26.50
N LYS A 352 -4.81 7.22 -26.16
CA LYS A 352 -6.00 6.44 -25.82
C LYS A 352 -6.81 7.06 -24.67
N LEU A 353 -6.16 7.59 -23.63
CA LEU A 353 -6.86 8.24 -22.52
C LEU A 353 -7.59 9.53 -22.95
N PHE A 354 -7.03 10.29 -23.90
CA PHE A 354 -7.72 11.44 -24.50
C PHE A 354 -8.88 10.99 -25.38
N GLU A 355 -8.70 9.95 -26.20
CA GLU A 355 -9.76 9.39 -27.04
C GLU A 355 -10.95 8.87 -26.21
N GLU A 356 -10.67 8.13 -25.14
CA GLU A 356 -11.68 7.64 -24.19
C GLU A 356 -12.46 8.81 -23.58
N LYS A 357 -11.78 9.88 -23.18
CA LYS A 357 -12.45 11.09 -22.67
C LYS A 357 -13.32 11.76 -23.74
N ASP A 358 -12.82 11.90 -24.96
CA ASP A 358 -13.58 12.54 -26.04
C ASP A 358 -14.80 11.70 -26.46
N ALA A 359 -14.69 10.37 -26.42
CA ALA A 359 -15.82 9.46 -26.55
C ALA A 359 -16.84 9.70 -25.41
N LEU A 360 -16.38 9.78 -24.15
CA LEU A 360 -17.25 10.07 -23.01
C LEU A 360 -17.91 11.46 -23.09
N ARG A 361 -17.25 12.46 -23.67
CA ARG A 361 -17.84 13.79 -23.90
C ARG A 361 -18.97 13.77 -24.92
N LYS A 362 -18.90 12.90 -25.93
CA LYS A 362 -20.01 12.69 -26.88
C LYS A 362 -21.27 12.16 -26.18
N LEU A 363 -21.14 11.58 -24.98
CA LEU A 363 -22.29 11.21 -24.15
C LEU A 363 -23.00 12.41 -23.54
N GLU A 364 -22.34 13.57 -23.38
CA GLU A 364 -22.98 14.76 -22.83
C GLU A 364 -24.07 15.27 -23.77
N ARG A 365 -25.32 15.03 -23.40
CA ARG A 365 -26.49 15.45 -24.17
C ARG A 365 -27.68 15.71 -23.27
N VAL A 366 -28.65 16.45 -23.80
CA VAL A 366 -29.98 16.53 -23.20
C VAL A 366 -30.75 15.28 -23.60
N ILE A 367 -31.25 14.56 -22.61
CA ILE A 367 -31.98 13.29 -22.78
C ILE A 367 -33.50 13.54 -22.78
N GLY A 368 -33.95 14.62 -22.16
CA GLY A 368 -35.34 15.05 -22.16
C GLY A 368 -35.58 16.15 -21.13
N GLU A 369 -36.82 16.27 -20.69
CA GLU A 369 -37.26 17.30 -19.74
C GLU A 369 -37.84 16.64 -18.49
N HIS A 370 -37.44 17.13 -17.32
CA HIS A 370 -37.99 16.73 -16.02
C HIS A 370 -39.38 17.34 -15.84
N PRO A 371 -40.32 16.69 -15.11
CA PRO A 371 -41.65 17.24 -14.84
C PRO A 371 -41.69 18.67 -14.28
N ASP A 372 -40.60 19.13 -13.66
CA ASP A 372 -40.42 20.50 -13.15
C ASP A 372 -40.07 21.53 -14.24
N GLY A 373 -40.11 21.17 -15.52
CA GLY A 373 -39.82 22.05 -16.67
C GLY A 373 -38.33 22.28 -16.94
N LYS A 374 -37.45 21.42 -16.42
CA LYS A 374 -35.99 21.57 -16.51
C LYS A 374 -35.38 20.48 -17.37
N PRO A 375 -34.38 20.79 -18.22
CA PRO A 375 -33.72 19.77 -19.03
C PRO A 375 -32.97 18.76 -18.17
N ILE A 376 -33.01 17.49 -18.56
CA ILE A 376 -32.21 16.42 -17.98
C ILE A 376 -30.99 16.24 -18.87
N HIS A 377 -29.81 16.39 -18.28
CA HIS A 377 -28.53 16.24 -18.95
C HIS A 377 -27.85 14.94 -18.52
N ILE A 378 -27.20 14.27 -19.46
CA ILE A 378 -26.05 13.42 -19.15
C ILE A 378 -24.83 14.33 -19.07
N ARG A 379 -24.08 14.26 -17.97
CA ARG A 379 -22.86 15.04 -17.74
C ARG A 379 -21.72 14.11 -17.34
N LEU A 380 -20.49 14.51 -17.62
CA LEU A 380 -19.31 13.76 -17.21
C LEU A 380 -18.81 14.24 -15.84
N GLY A 381 -18.73 13.30 -14.89
CA GLY A 381 -18.22 13.53 -13.55
C GLY A 381 -16.87 12.83 -13.32
N PRO A 382 -16.20 13.08 -12.18
CA PRO A 382 -14.94 12.43 -11.82
C PRO A 382 -15.07 10.92 -11.54
N PHE A 383 -16.28 10.36 -11.58
CA PHE A 383 -16.58 8.95 -11.33
C PHE A 383 -17.33 8.29 -12.50
N GLY A 384 -17.39 8.95 -13.67
CA GLY A 384 -18.16 8.50 -14.82
C GLY A 384 -19.33 9.43 -15.16
N PRO A 385 -20.12 9.07 -16.19
CA PRO A 385 -21.28 9.84 -16.59
C PRO A 385 -22.40 9.76 -15.54
N TYR A 386 -23.15 10.84 -15.36
CA TYR A 386 -24.27 10.92 -14.42
C TYR A 386 -25.39 11.79 -14.98
N LEU A 387 -26.60 11.61 -14.44
CA LEU A 387 -27.77 12.42 -14.79
C LEU A 387 -27.84 13.67 -13.93
N GLN A 388 -28.21 14.80 -14.52
CA GLN A 388 -28.41 16.06 -13.81
C GLN A 388 -29.63 16.81 -14.34
N VAL A 389 -30.51 17.25 -13.43
CA VAL A 389 -31.66 18.09 -13.77
C VAL A 389 -31.30 19.57 -13.71
N GLY A 390 -31.33 20.23 -14.85
CA GLY A 390 -30.97 21.64 -15.02
C GLY A 390 -29.47 21.92 -14.87
N GLU A 391 -29.14 23.21 -14.75
CA GLU A 391 -27.76 23.66 -14.61
C GLU A 391 -27.37 23.95 -13.17
N LYS A 392 -26.07 23.84 -12.88
CA LYS A 392 -25.51 24.16 -11.58
C LYS A 392 -25.20 25.65 -11.50
N GLU A 393 -26.01 26.38 -10.75
CA GLU A 393 -25.77 27.80 -10.47
C GLU A 393 -24.88 28.02 -9.25
N LYS A 394 -23.93 28.98 -9.32
CA LYS A 394 -23.09 29.36 -8.19
C LYS A 394 -23.95 29.90 -7.03
N GLY A 395 -23.80 29.33 -5.85
CA GLY A 395 -24.48 29.77 -4.62
C GLY A 395 -25.85 29.12 -4.35
N LYS A 396 -26.36 28.27 -5.26
CA LYS A 396 -27.60 27.51 -5.05
C LYS A 396 -27.32 26.06 -4.65
N LYS A 397 -28.36 25.38 -4.13
CA LYS A 397 -28.33 23.94 -3.84
C LYS A 397 -27.96 23.18 -5.11
N SER A 398 -27.17 22.11 -4.98
CA SER A 398 -26.81 21.29 -6.14
C SER A 398 -28.07 20.76 -6.83
N PRO A 399 -28.09 20.73 -8.17
CA PRO A 399 -29.22 20.19 -8.92
C PRO A 399 -29.48 18.72 -8.54
N LEU A 400 -30.68 18.24 -8.82
CA LEU A 400 -31.01 16.82 -8.65
C LEU A 400 -30.09 16.01 -9.57
N GLN A 401 -29.50 14.94 -9.03
CA GLN A 401 -28.55 14.09 -9.73
C GLN A 401 -28.93 12.63 -9.53
N GLY A 402 -28.74 11.84 -10.59
CA GLY A 402 -28.99 10.40 -10.59
C GLY A 402 -27.77 9.65 -11.14
N PRO A 403 -27.50 8.42 -10.68
CA PRO A 403 -26.47 7.58 -11.26
C PRO A 403 -26.87 7.15 -12.69
N ILE A 404 -25.87 6.86 -13.52
CA ILE A 404 -26.03 6.00 -14.69
C ILE A 404 -25.36 4.69 -14.31
N PHE A 405 -26.04 3.57 -14.50
CA PHE A 405 -25.51 2.29 -14.07
C PHE A 405 -24.35 1.86 -14.96
N LYS A 406 -23.43 1.08 -14.41
CA LYS A 406 -22.28 0.54 -15.17
C LYS A 406 -22.71 -0.42 -16.27
N SER A 407 -23.85 -1.09 -16.07
CA SER A 407 -24.51 -1.95 -17.05
C SER A 407 -25.20 -1.16 -18.17
N ASP A 408 -25.55 0.11 -17.94
CA ASP A 408 -26.29 0.92 -18.90
C ASP A 408 -25.40 1.29 -20.10
N ASN A 409 -25.97 1.21 -21.31
CA ASN A 409 -25.42 1.93 -22.45
C ASN A 409 -25.84 3.41 -22.37
N ALA A 410 -24.95 4.26 -21.87
CA ALA A 410 -25.21 5.69 -21.71
C ALA A 410 -25.61 6.41 -23.02
N GLU A 411 -25.27 5.89 -24.21
CA GLU A 411 -25.71 6.44 -25.50
C GLU A 411 -27.19 6.16 -25.80
N GLN A 412 -27.72 5.07 -25.27
CA GLN A 412 -29.07 4.58 -25.53
C GLN A 412 -30.02 4.77 -24.35
N LEU A 413 -29.52 5.36 -23.25
CA LEU A 413 -30.30 5.61 -22.05
C LEU A 413 -31.57 6.42 -22.37
N THR A 414 -32.73 5.83 -22.06
CA THR A 414 -34.04 6.42 -22.33
C THR A 414 -34.47 7.39 -21.23
N LEU A 415 -35.39 8.31 -21.55
CA LEU A 415 -35.96 9.24 -20.58
C LEU A 415 -36.62 8.52 -19.40
N GLU A 416 -37.31 7.41 -19.64
CA GLU A 416 -37.96 6.60 -18.60
C GLU A 416 -36.94 6.04 -17.60
N GLN A 417 -35.87 5.40 -18.11
CA GLN A 417 -34.79 4.89 -17.26
C GLN A 417 -34.11 6.01 -16.46
N ALA A 418 -33.88 7.17 -17.09
CA ALA A 418 -33.29 8.30 -16.37
C ALA A 418 -34.19 8.84 -15.27
N MET A 419 -35.50 8.86 -15.47
CA MET A 419 -36.46 9.25 -14.43
C MET A 419 -36.43 8.26 -13.25
N GLU A 420 -36.33 6.96 -13.51
CA GLU A 420 -36.15 5.96 -12.45
C GLU A 420 -34.86 6.21 -11.66
N ARG A 421 -33.74 6.47 -12.35
CA ARG A 421 -32.45 6.71 -11.69
C ARG A 421 -32.43 8.03 -10.90
N LEU A 422 -33.10 9.06 -11.39
CA LEU A 422 -33.26 10.35 -10.68
C LEU A 422 -34.11 10.22 -9.41
N GLY A 423 -34.87 9.13 -9.27
CA GLY A 423 -35.57 8.75 -8.04
C GLY A 423 -34.65 8.22 -6.94
N LEU A 424 -33.37 7.97 -7.24
CA LEU A 424 -32.37 7.57 -6.24
C LEU A 424 -31.73 8.79 -5.57
N PRO A 425 -31.44 8.75 -4.24
CA PRO A 425 -31.72 7.65 -3.32
C PRO A 425 -33.22 7.47 -3.03
N ARG A 426 -33.70 6.21 -3.07
CA ARG A 426 -35.11 5.89 -2.82
C ARG A 426 -35.34 5.64 -1.34
N ASN A 427 -36.35 6.29 -0.76
CA ASN A 427 -36.79 6.04 0.62
C ASN A 427 -37.69 4.79 0.66
N LEU A 428 -37.29 3.78 1.41
CA LEU A 428 -38.02 2.52 1.55
C LEU A 428 -39.04 2.57 2.70
N GLY A 429 -38.95 3.55 3.59
CA GLY A 429 -39.82 3.71 4.76
C GLY A 429 -39.08 3.52 6.08
N LYS A 430 -39.85 3.35 7.16
CA LYS A 430 -39.35 3.14 8.51
C LYS A 430 -39.82 1.82 9.09
N ASP A 431 -38.97 1.18 9.89
CA ASP A 431 -39.37 0.02 10.70
C ASP A 431 -40.04 0.44 12.03
N GLU A 432 -40.50 -0.55 12.79
CA GLU A 432 -41.14 -0.37 14.10
C GLU A 432 -40.19 0.29 15.13
N ASP A 433 -38.88 0.09 14.96
CA ASP A 433 -37.83 0.65 15.81
C ASP A 433 -37.42 2.08 15.40
N GLY A 434 -38.04 2.63 14.35
CA GLY A 434 -37.84 3.99 13.87
C GLY A 434 -36.60 4.19 12.99
N TRP A 435 -35.98 3.12 12.50
CA TRP A 435 -34.93 3.19 11.47
C TRP A 435 -35.54 3.50 10.11
N GLU A 436 -34.99 4.51 9.45
CA GLU A 436 -35.31 4.85 8.06
C GLU A 436 -34.35 4.16 7.10
N TYR A 437 -34.90 3.49 6.09
CA TYR A 437 -34.13 2.75 5.09
C TYR A 437 -34.11 3.49 3.75
N LEU A 438 -32.93 3.58 3.13
CA LEU A 438 -32.75 4.18 1.81
C LEU A 438 -31.92 3.26 0.91
N SER A 439 -32.29 3.11 -0.36
CA SER A 439 -31.45 2.45 -1.37
C SER A 439 -30.81 3.48 -2.30
N ALA A 440 -29.55 3.28 -2.66
CA ALA A 440 -28.80 4.22 -3.49
C ALA A 440 -27.62 3.54 -4.21
N VAL A 441 -27.21 4.11 -5.34
CA VAL A 441 -25.95 3.74 -6.00
C VAL A 441 -24.91 4.82 -5.75
N GLY A 442 -23.72 4.40 -5.31
CA GLY A 442 -22.60 5.29 -5.01
C GLY A 442 -21.36 4.96 -5.83
N PRO A 443 -20.24 5.69 -5.61
CA PRO A 443 -18.99 5.47 -6.35
C PRO A 443 -18.38 4.07 -6.22
N TYR A 444 -18.81 3.29 -5.21
CA TYR A 444 -18.32 1.95 -4.90
C TYR A 444 -19.35 0.85 -5.19
N GLY A 445 -20.41 1.19 -5.93
CA GLY A 445 -21.50 0.28 -6.23
C GLY A 445 -22.76 0.54 -5.41
N PRO A 446 -23.76 -0.34 -5.54
CA PRO A 446 -25.08 -0.20 -4.95
C PRO A 446 -25.07 -0.53 -3.46
N TYR A 447 -25.88 0.19 -2.69
CA TYR A 447 -25.96 0.00 -1.25
C TYR A 447 -27.32 0.38 -0.68
N ILE A 448 -27.66 -0.26 0.44
CA ILE A 448 -28.74 0.16 1.33
C ILE A 448 -28.14 0.88 2.52
N THR A 449 -28.78 1.96 2.94
CA THR A 449 -28.55 2.64 4.19
C THR A 449 -29.71 2.38 5.14
N ARG A 450 -29.45 2.07 6.41
CA ARG A 450 -30.38 2.34 7.51
C ARG A 450 -29.89 3.50 8.35
N GLN A 451 -30.77 4.41 8.74
CA GLN A 451 -30.42 5.54 9.59
C GLN A 451 -31.52 5.87 10.61
N ARG A 452 -31.13 6.25 11.84
CA ARG A 452 -32.03 6.81 12.84
C ARG A 452 -31.36 7.96 13.58
N LYS A 453 -32.15 8.87 14.14
CA LYS A 453 -31.62 9.85 15.09
C LYS A 453 -31.19 9.12 16.36
N ARG A 454 -30.00 9.43 16.87
CA ARG A 454 -29.56 8.89 18.17
C ARG A 454 -30.51 9.38 19.27
N GLN A 455 -30.94 8.47 20.14
CA GLN A 455 -31.82 8.81 21.26
C GLN A 455 -31.04 9.53 22.36
N LYS A 456 -31.74 10.39 23.12
CA LYS A 456 -31.18 11.11 24.26
C LYS A 456 -31.53 10.37 25.55
N TYR A 457 -30.54 10.09 26.37
CA TYR A 457 -30.74 9.60 27.74
C TYR A 457 -30.14 10.57 28.75
N TYR A 458 -30.88 10.86 29.82
CA TYR A 458 -30.37 11.66 30.94
C TYR A 458 -29.93 10.74 32.08
N LYS A 459 -28.83 11.10 32.76
CA LYS A 459 -28.29 10.29 33.87
C LYS A 459 -29.35 10.06 34.95
N ASP A 460 -30.11 11.08 35.31
CA ASP A 460 -31.14 10.99 36.35
C ASP A 460 -32.24 9.98 35.98
N GLU A 461 -32.70 9.99 34.73
CA GLU A 461 -33.71 9.04 34.20
C GLU A 461 -33.18 7.60 34.12
N LEU A 462 -31.92 7.42 33.73
CA LEU A 462 -31.27 6.10 33.71
C LEU A 462 -31.08 5.55 35.13
N MET A 463 -30.84 6.43 36.10
CA MET A 463 -30.66 6.04 37.50
C MET A 463 -31.98 5.59 38.16
N GLU A 464 -33.15 5.87 37.57
CA GLU A 464 -34.45 5.34 38.01
C GLU A 464 -34.73 3.93 37.47
N LYS A 465 -34.16 3.56 36.32
CA LYS A 465 -34.37 2.24 35.65
C LYS A 465 -33.65 1.09 36.34
N LYS A 466 -34.15 -0.15 36.21
CA LYS A 466 -33.41 -1.32 36.73
C LYS A 466 -32.14 -1.60 35.92
N LYS A 467 -31.17 -2.30 36.52
CA LYS A 467 -29.91 -2.64 35.82
C LYS A 467 -30.14 -3.44 34.53
N ASP A 468 -31.13 -4.32 34.53
CA ASP A 468 -31.48 -5.12 33.34
C ASP A 468 -32.05 -4.24 32.22
N GLU A 469 -32.89 -3.25 32.55
CA GLU A 469 -33.39 -2.25 31.60
C GLU A 469 -32.26 -1.38 31.01
N LEU A 470 -31.23 -1.06 31.80
CA LEU A 470 -30.05 -0.36 31.30
C LEU A 470 -29.22 -1.22 30.35
N ILE A 471 -29.15 -2.53 30.59
CA ILE A 471 -28.49 -3.47 29.69
C ILE A 471 -29.29 -3.59 28.39
N GLU A 472 -30.62 -3.65 28.45
CA GLU A 472 -31.48 -3.64 27.26
C GLU A 472 -31.32 -2.37 26.43
N ILE A 473 -31.33 -1.19 27.07
CA ILE A 473 -31.05 0.10 26.40
C ILE A 473 -29.67 0.08 25.74
N SER A 474 -28.64 -0.38 26.44
CA SER A 474 -27.29 -0.47 25.87
C SER A 474 -27.20 -1.42 24.68
N MET A 475 -27.97 -2.51 24.69
CA MET A 475 -28.01 -3.47 23.59
C MET A 475 -28.78 -2.91 22.39
N GLY A 476 -29.91 -2.25 22.61
CA GLY A 476 -30.70 -1.60 21.56
C GLY A 476 -29.99 -0.41 20.89
N GLU A 477 -29.09 0.27 21.61
CA GLU A 477 -28.23 1.34 21.08
C GLU A 477 -26.84 0.84 20.64
N GLU A 478 -26.60 -0.47 20.64
CA GLU A 478 -25.33 -1.12 20.31
C GLU A 478 -24.10 -0.56 21.06
N ILE A 479 -24.31 -0.11 22.30
CA ILE A 479 -23.28 0.48 23.17
C ILE A 479 -22.50 -0.66 23.83
N LYS A 480 -21.19 -0.72 23.59
CA LYS A 480 -20.31 -1.68 24.29
C LYS A 480 -20.12 -1.26 25.75
N ILE A 481 -20.95 -1.83 26.63
CA ILE A 481 -20.86 -1.63 28.08
C ILE A 481 -20.22 -2.84 28.79
N THR A 482 -19.67 -2.60 29.98
CA THR A 482 -19.25 -3.69 30.88
C THR A 482 -20.46 -4.18 31.67
N LYS A 483 -21.05 -5.31 31.29
CA LYS A 483 -22.27 -5.88 31.93
C LYS A 483 -22.09 -6.20 33.44
N SER A 484 -20.85 -6.47 33.87
CA SER A 484 -20.48 -6.68 35.28
C SER A 484 -20.28 -5.38 36.09
N GLY A 485 -20.38 -4.20 35.46
CA GLY A 485 -20.18 -2.90 36.10
C GLY A 485 -21.30 -2.50 37.08
N SER A 486 -21.06 -1.47 37.89
CA SER A 486 -22.08 -0.83 38.72
C SER A 486 -23.14 -0.14 37.87
N LYS A 487 -24.34 0.05 38.41
CA LYS A 487 -25.46 0.74 37.74
C LYS A 487 -25.03 2.12 37.24
N GLU A 488 -24.32 2.86 38.08
CA GLU A 488 -23.79 4.19 37.76
C GLU A 488 -22.80 4.17 36.59
N LYS A 489 -21.87 3.22 36.57
CA LYS A 489 -20.89 3.06 35.48
C LYS A 489 -21.56 2.70 34.15
N ILE A 490 -22.64 1.92 34.19
CA ILE A 490 -23.43 1.57 32.99
C ILE A 490 -24.21 2.80 32.50
N SER A 491 -24.86 3.54 33.40
CA SER A 491 -25.56 4.80 33.05
C SER A 491 -24.61 5.82 32.44
N ASP A 492 -23.41 5.99 33.00
CA ASP A 492 -22.39 6.90 32.46
C ASP A 492 -21.95 6.49 31.05
N GLN A 493 -21.72 5.19 30.82
CA GLN A 493 -21.40 4.67 29.48
C GLN A 493 -22.53 4.86 28.47
N ILE A 494 -23.81 4.78 28.90
CA ILE A 494 -24.95 5.05 28.03
C ILE A 494 -25.00 6.55 27.68
N VAL A 495 -24.90 7.44 28.66
CA VAL A 495 -24.90 8.90 28.44
C VAL A 495 -23.76 9.30 27.50
N GLU A 496 -22.53 8.84 27.76
CA GLU A 496 -21.34 9.11 26.93
C GLU A 496 -21.47 8.67 25.46
N ASN A 497 -22.39 7.75 25.16
CA ASN A 497 -22.63 7.24 23.80
C ASN A 497 -24.00 7.67 23.21
N THR A 498 -24.74 8.59 23.86
CA THR A 498 -26.12 8.97 23.46
C THR A 498 -26.44 10.48 23.53
N LEU A 499 -25.49 11.38 23.81
CA LEU A 499 -25.72 12.82 23.62
C LEU A 499 -25.80 13.13 22.10
N ILE A 500 -26.52 14.15 21.58
CA ILE A 500 -26.37 15.59 21.82
C ILE A 500 -27.56 16.33 21.15
N GLN A 501 -27.96 17.53 21.62
CA GLN A 501 -28.86 18.39 20.86
C GLN A 501 -28.13 19.13 19.75
N GLU A 502 -28.75 19.23 18.56
CA GLU A 502 -28.20 19.98 17.43
C GLU A 502 -27.81 21.42 17.80
N LYS A 503 -28.55 22.06 18.72
CA LYS A 503 -28.26 23.39 19.25
C LYS A 503 -26.90 23.46 19.98
N ASP A 504 -26.58 22.46 20.79
CA ASP A 504 -25.33 22.39 21.56
C ASP A 504 -24.14 22.18 20.61
N LEU A 505 -24.27 21.25 19.65
CA LEU A 505 -23.30 21.01 18.59
C LEU A 505 -23.04 22.26 17.73
N ASN A 506 -24.08 23.03 17.44
CA ASN A 506 -23.96 24.27 16.68
C ASN A 506 -23.20 25.36 17.45
N SER A 507 -23.28 25.39 18.78
CA SER A 507 -22.54 26.34 19.62
C SER A 507 -21.07 25.99 19.88
N MET A 508 -20.66 24.74 19.73
CA MET A 508 -19.28 24.27 19.99
C MET A 508 -18.26 24.74 18.93
N SER A 509 -16.98 24.81 19.26
CA SER A 509 -15.88 24.98 18.30
C SER A 509 -15.77 23.79 17.34
N LYS A 510 -15.05 23.95 16.22
CA LYS A 510 -14.87 22.87 15.25
C LYS A 510 -14.06 21.72 15.85
N GLU A 511 -13.07 22.05 16.68
CA GLU A 511 -12.19 21.12 17.36
C GLU A 511 -12.96 20.23 18.35
N GLU A 512 -13.89 20.82 19.11
CA GLU A 512 -14.79 20.09 20.03
C GLU A 512 -15.72 19.14 19.26
N VAL A 513 -16.31 19.61 18.16
CA VAL A 513 -17.15 18.78 17.28
C VAL A 513 -16.36 17.61 16.68
N VAL A 514 -15.09 17.81 16.31
CA VAL A 514 -14.20 16.73 15.85
C VAL A 514 -13.92 15.72 16.97
N GLY A 515 -13.68 16.19 18.20
CA GLY A 515 -13.49 15.32 19.38
C GLY A 515 -14.69 14.41 19.60
N ILE A 516 -15.89 14.98 19.56
CA ILE A 516 -17.16 14.25 19.65
C ILE A 516 -17.30 13.25 18.49
N ALA A 517 -17.04 13.66 17.25
CA ALA A 517 -17.10 12.77 16.09
C ALA A 517 -16.19 11.53 16.26
N ARG A 518 -15.00 11.68 16.86
CA ARG A 518 -14.11 10.55 17.17
C ARG A 518 -14.70 9.62 18.22
N GLN A 519 -15.29 10.17 19.29
CA GLN A 519 -15.94 9.38 20.34
C GLN A 519 -17.07 8.51 19.79
N PHE A 520 -17.93 9.09 18.94
CA PHE A 520 -19.00 8.37 18.24
C PHE A 520 -18.52 7.49 17.07
N LYS A 521 -17.19 7.37 16.88
CA LYS A 521 -16.55 6.60 15.80
C LYS A 521 -17.08 6.98 14.41
N VAL A 522 -17.43 8.25 14.21
CA VAL A 522 -17.86 8.78 12.92
C VAL A 522 -16.73 8.56 11.92
N ARG A 523 -17.03 7.76 10.89
CA ARG A 523 -16.11 7.52 9.77
C ARG A 523 -16.59 8.30 8.56
N ILE A 524 -15.69 9.11 8.02
CA ILE A 524 -15.90 9.78 6.74
C ILE A 524 -14.86 9.22 5.78
N PRO A 525 -15.28 8.42 4.79
CA PRO A 525 -14.36 7.85 3.82
C PRO A 525 -13.50 8.94 3.19
N PHE A 526 -12.19 8.69 3.12
CA PHE A 526 -11.21 9.52 2.40
C PHE A 526 -11.00 10.94 2.93
N LYS A 527 -11.44 11.27 4.16
CA LYS A 527 -11.15 12.56 4.80
C LYS A 527 -10.83 12.38 6.27
N LYS A 528 -9.79 13.06 6.76
CA LYS A 528 -9.60 13.25 8.20
C LYS A 528 -10.72 14.17 8.73
N LEU A 529 -11.22 13.91 9.94
CA LEU A 529 -12.39 14.62 10.49
C LEU A 529 -12.16 16.14 10.59
N GLU A 530 -10.92 16.55 10.82
CA GLU A 530 -10.48 17.95 10.91
C GLU A 530 -10.68 18.70 9.58
N ASN A 531 -10.67 17.98 8.46
CA ASN A 531 -10.84 18.53 7.11
C ASN A 531 -12.31 18.54 6.65
N VAL A 532 -13.24 18.14 7.51
CA VAL A 532 -14.67 18.11 7.22
C VAL A 532 -15.32 19.40 7.74
N ALA A 533 -16.25 19.95 6.96
CA ALA A 533 -17.01 21.13 7.36
C ALA A 533 -17.85 20.82 8.62
N LYS A 534 -17.87 21.73 9.59
CA LYS A 534 -18.58 21.58 10.88
C LYS A 534 -20.05 21.13 10.71
N PRO A 535 -20.88 21.71 9.82
CA PRO A 535 -22.27 21.26 9.65
C PRO A 535 -22.40 19.77 9.26
N ARG A 536 -21.48 19.28 8.41
CA ARG A 536 -21.47 17.88 7.97
C ARG A 536 -21.01 16.92 9.08
N LEU A 537 -20.15 17.38 9.98
CA LEU A 537 -19.78 16.60 11.18
C LEU A 537 -20.98 16.49 12.12
N ILE A 538 -21.69 17.60 12.37
CA ILE A 538 -22.89 17.65 13.21
C ILE A 538 -23.96 16.67 12.69
N GLU A 539 -24.25 16.70 11.39
CA GLU A 539 -25.17 15.75 10.75
C GLU A 539 -24.77 14.29 11.02
N LYS A 540 -23.48 13.95 10.86
CA LYS A 540 -22.96 12.59 11.08
C LYS A 540 -22.93 12.16 12.54
N ILE A 541 -22.89 13.10 13.47
CA ILE A 541 -22.96 12.83 14.91
C ILE A 541 -24.41 12.53 15.32
N LEU A 542 -25.37 13.31 14.82
CA LEU A 542 -26.79 13.21 15.21
C LEU A 542 -27.48 11.93 14.73
N TYR A 543 -26.99 11.33 13.64
CA TYR A 543 -27.58 10.15 13.05
C TYR A 543 -26.67 8.93 13.21
N GLN A 544 -27.24 7.83 13.70
CA GLN A 544 -26.64 6.51 13.51
C GLN A 544 -26.95 6.08 12.08
N ARG A 545 -25.93 5.69 11.32
CA ARG A 545 -26.06 5.30 9.92
C ARG A 545 -25.18 4.11 9.60
N GLU A 546 -25.77 3.12 8.97
CA GLU A 546 -25.08 1.92 8.52
C GLU A 546 -25.38 1.66 7.05
N ASN A 547 -24.39 1.10 6.35
CA ASN A 547 -24.50 0.78 4.94
C ASN A 547 -24.21 -0.71 4.71
N ARG A 548 -24.97 -1.34 3.81
CA ARG A 548 -24.74 -2.69 3.29
C ARG A 548 -24.69 -2.63 1.77
N SER A 549 -23.74 -3.31 1.15
CA SER A 549 -23.66 -3.41 -0.31
C SER A 549 -24.76 -4.29 -0.84
N LEU A 550 -25.28 -3.95 -2.01
CA LEU A 550 -26.07 -4.83 -2.86
C LEU A 550 -25.16 -5.44 -3.93
N ASP A 551 -25.68 -6.42 -4.65
CA ASP A 551 -24.92 -7.13 -5.69
C ASP A 551 -25.02 -6.39 -7.02
N GLU A 552 -26.23 -5.98 -7.43
CA GLU A 552 -26.46 -5.28 -8.70
C GLU A 552 -27.07 -3.89 -8.50
N GLU A 553 -26.85 -2.97 -9.45
CA GLU A 553 -27.30 -1.58 -9.34
C GLU A 553 -28.82 -1.47 -9.48
N GLU A 554 -29.41 -2.37 -10.26
CA GLU A 554 -30.83 -2.56 -10.49
C GLU A 554 -31.59 -2.90 -9.20
N ASP A 555 -30.96 -3.62 -8.26
CA ASP A 555 -31.56 -3.98 -6.98
C ASP A 555 -31.99 -2.73 -6.18
N CYS A 556 -31.29 -1.60 -6.36
CA CYS A 556 -31.64 -0.35 -5.68
C CYS A 556 -33.05 0.15 -6.07
N LEU A 557 -33.50 -0.16 -7.29
CA LEU A 557 -34.81 0.26 -7.78
C LEU A 557 -35.95 -0.61 -7.25
N THR A 558 -35.71 -1.90 -7.01
CA THR A 558 -36.76 -2.89 -6.75
C THR A 558 -36.88 -3.26 -5.27
N ILE A 559 -35.78 -3.22 -4.51
CA ILE A 559 -35.73 -3.70 -3.13
C ILE A 559 -36.82 -3.14 -2.22
N ASN A 560 -37.50 -3.96 -1.44
CA ASN A 560 -38.52 -3.48 -0.51
C ASN A 560 -37.97 -3.32 0.93
N ILE A 561 -38.80 -2.77 1.82
CA ILE A 561 -38.39 -2.53 3.21
C ILE A 561 -38.13 -3.83 3.98
N ASP A 562 -38.90 -4.90 3.73
CA ASP A 562 -38.75 -6.19 4.42
C ASP A 562 -37.42 -6.86 4.06
N GLU A 563 -37.05 -6.85 2.78
CA GLU A 563 -35.76 -7.31 2.28
C GLU A 563 -34.60 -6.49 2.85
N ALA A 564 -34.76 -5.16 2.95
CA ALA A 564 -33.78 -4.29 3.55
C ALA A 564 -33.57 -4.62 5.04
N ILE A 565 -34.65 -4.83 5.81
CA ILE A 565 -34.59 -5.24 7.22
C ILE A 565 -33.86 -6.59 7.35
N GLU A 566 -34.17 -7.55 6.47
CA GLU A 566 -33.52 -8.86 6.47
C GLU A 566 -31.99 -8.74 6.26
N ILE A 567 -31.53 -7.93 5.30
CA ILE A 567 -30.10 -7.70 5.03
C ILE A 567 -29.36 -7.15 6.26
N PHE A 568 -30.02 -6.28 7.04
CA PHE A 568 -29.42 -5.74 8.26
C PHE A 568 -29.52 -6.69 9.46
N SER A 569 -30.45 -7.66 9.44
CA SER A 569 -30.57 -8.71 10.46
C SER A 569 -29.47 -9.79 10.38
N GLN A 570 -28.87 -9.97 9.19
CA GLN A 570 -27.80 -10.95 8.97
C GLN A 570 -26.43 -10.46 9.50
N PRO A 571 -25.62 -11.34 10.11
CA PRO A 571 -24.28 -10.98 10.58
C PRO A 571 -23.41 -10.46 9.43
N TYR A 572 -22.61 -9.41 9.69
CA TYR A 572 -21.78 -8.77 8.66
C TYR A 572 -20.67 -9.70 8.16
N THR A 573 -20.96 -10.47 7.12
CA THR A 573 -19.94 -11.16 6.32
C THR A 573 -19.42 -10.18 5.28
N ARG A 574 -18.22 -9.66 5.53
CA ARG A 574 -17.50 -8.81 4.58
C ARG A 574 -17.20 -9.66 3.33
N LYS A 575 -17.97 -9.51 2.24
CA LYS A 575 -17.59 -10.08 0.94
C LYS A 575 -16.20 -9.54 0.62
N LYS A 576 -15.19 -10.41 0.58
CA LYS A 576 -13.89 -10.09 -0.01
C LYS A 576 -14.18 -9.88 -1.51
N SER A 577 -14.06 -8.65 -1.99
CA SER A 577 -14.05 -8.39 -3.43
C SER A 577 -12.81 -9.07 -4.01
N ASN A 578 -13.01 -9.91 -5.03
CA ASN A 578 -11.94 -10.33 -5.93
C ASN A 578 -11.42 -9.14 -6.74
#